data_AF-A0A2G9UAW4-F1
#
_entry.id   AF-A0A2G9UAW4-F1
#
_cell.length_a   1.000
_cell.length_b   1.000
_cell.length_c   1.000
_cell.angle_alpha   90.00
_cell.angle_beta   90.00
_cell.angle_gamma   90.00
#
_symmetry.space_group_name_H-M   'P 1'
#
loop_
_entity.id
_entity.type
_entity.pdbx_description
1 polymer ?
#
loop_
_entity_poly.entity_id
_entity_poly.type
_entity_poly.pdbx_seq_one_letter_code
_entity_poly.pdbx_strand_id
1 'polypeptide(L)'
;MDSLTEAQLQKYGRFGYMESWEYLMINTYDVHFYASWALLKNWPMLELSLQLDFCDQLNRKDTRKATSLCEGTKMEIKTKYHIPHDLGQPYAEPWVQTNSYILHDTAVWRDLNLKFVLSCWRDYKLIVEKYFKPKDAEEILQYFYKESEIVVRNALEDWDADGDGMIENSGIADQTYDVWTMTGTR
;
A
#
# COMPACT_ATOMS: atom_id res chain seq x y z
N MET A 1 13.98 6.17 -4.07
CA MET A 1 13.14 7.28 -3.62
C MET A 1 13.04 8.20 -4.81
N ASP A 2 11.83 8.38 -5.29
CA ASP A 2 11.54 9.31 -6.38
C ASP A 2 11.82 10.76 -5.93
N SER A 3 12.20 11.63 -6.87
CA SER A 3 12.45 13.05 -6.58
C SER A 3 11.22 13.77 -6.03
N LEU A 4 10.01 13.38 -6.44
CA LEU A 4 8.76 13.95 -5.93
C LEU A 4 8.57 13.59 -4.46
N THR A 5 8.80 12.31 -4.11
CA THR A 5 8.75 11.84 -2.73
C THR A 5 9.80 12.55 -1.90
N GLU A 6 11.05 12.62 -2.37
CA GLU A 6 12.13 13.30 -1.65
C GLU A 6 11.77 14.77 -1.35
N ALA A 7 11.30 15.51 -2.36
CA ALA A 7 10.93 16.91 -2.19
C ALA A 7 9.78 17.09 -1.18
N GLN A 8 8.76 16.23 -1.23
CA GLN A 8 7.66 16.25 -0.27
C GLN A 8 8.15 15.96 1.16
N LEU A 9 8.97 14.92 1.33
CA LEU A 9 9.47 14.50 2.64
C LEU A 9 10.47 15.50 3.24
N GLN A 10 11.28 16.18 2.43
CA GLN A 10 12.15 17.25 2.90
C GLN A 10 11.35 18.42 3.49
N LYS A 11 10.16 18.70 2.94
CA LYS A 11 9.34 19.83 3.35
C LYS A 11 8.39 19.52 4.51
N TYR A 12 7.75 18.35 4.50
CA TYR A 12 6.69 18.01 5.47
C TYR A 12 7.05 16.84 6.38
N GLY A 13 8.18 16.17 6.13
CA GLY A 13 8.64 15.03 6.91
C GLY A 13 7.96 13.72 6.53
N ARG A 14 8.58 12.62 7.02
CA ARG A 14 7.95 11.32 7.11
C ARG A 14 7.05 11.27 8.33
N PHE A 15 5.89 10.63 8.19
CA PHE A 15 4.93 10.45 9.26
C PHE A 15 4.60 8.98 9.44
N GLY A 16 4.43 8.56 10.69
CA GLY A 16 4.11 7.19 11.05
C GLY A 16 3.20 7.15 12.28
N TYR A 17 2.16 6.35 12.22
CA TYR A 17 1.35 5.99 13.38
C TYR A 17 1.15 4.47 13.42
N MET A 18 0.95 3.91 14.62
CA MET A 18 0.74 2.48 14.77
C MET A 18 -0.74 2.13 14.48
N GLU A 19 -0.97 0.96 13.91
CA GLU A 19 -2.30 0.38 13.77
C GLU A 19 -3.04 0.30 15.11
N SER A 20 -2.37 -0.21 16.15
CA SER A 20 -2.86 -0.20 17.54
C SER A 20 -1.71 -0.42 18.53
N TRP A 21 -2.04 -0.68 19.80
CA TRP A 21 -1.07 -1.05 20.82
C TRP A 21 -0.76 -2.56 20.81
N GLU A 22 -1.69 -3.37 20.34
CA GLU A 22 -1.57 -4.81 20.18
C GLU A 22 -0.91 -5.19 18.86
N TYR A 23 -1.14 -4.38 17.82
CA TYR A 23 -0.63 -4.54 16.47
C TYR A 23 0.41 -3.46 16.18
N LEU A 24 1.67 -3.77 16.48
CA LEU A 24 2.81 -2.84 16.43
C LEU A 24 3.32 -2.61 14.99
N MET A 25 2.42 -2.26 14.10
CA MET A 25 2.67 -2.06 12.68
C MET A 25 2.44 -0.59 12.33
N ILE A 26 3.44 0.03 11.71
CA ILE A 26 3.42 1.45 11.38
C ILE A 26 2.76 1.63 10.01
N ASN A 27 1.74 2.48 9.97
CA ASN A 27 1.00 2.82 8.76
C ASN A 27 0.46 1.56 8.04
N THR A 28 -0.15 0.63 8.78
CA THR A 28 -0.86 -0.51 8.18
C THR A 28 -1.83 -0.01 7.12
N TYR A 29 -1.58 -0.35 5.85
CA TYR A 29 -2.07 0.39 4.70
C TYR A 29 -3.53 0.09 4.38
N ASP A 30 -3.92 -1.18 4.49
CA ASP A 30 -5.29 -1.63 4.35
C ASP A 30 -6.22 -1.02 5.42
N VAL A 31 -5.70 -0.74 6.61
CA VAL A 31 -6.38 0.01 7.68
C VAL A 31 -6.29 1.53 7.45
N HIS A 32 -5.13 2.02 7.04
CA HIS A 32 -4.89 3.43 6.71
C HIS A 32 -5.82 3.92 5.61
N PHE A 33 -6.22 3.06 4.67
CA PHE A 33 -7.26 3.35 3.68
C PHE A 33 -8.53 3.98 4.30
N TYR A 34 -8.94 3.51 5.48
CA TYR A 34 -10.10 4.05 6.21
C TYR A 34 -9.73 5.27 7.06
N ALA A 35 -8.59 5.21 7.78
CA ALA A 35 -8.18 6.25 8.73
C ALA A 35 -7.63 7.53 8.07
N SER A 36 -7.07 7.42 6.87
CA SER A 36 -6.44 8.50 6.09
C SER A 36 -7.37 9.69 5.84
N TRP A 37 -8.70 9.52 5.87
CA TRP A 37 -9.63 10.65 5.80
C TRP A 37 -9.41 11.69 6.91
N ALA A 38 -8.95 11.29 8.09
CA ALA A 38 -8.60 12.21 9.16
C ALA A 38 -7.35 13.04 8.79
N LEU A 39 -6.34 12.42 8.19
CA LEU A 39 -5.14 13.10 7.72
C LEU A 39 -5.44 13.99 6.51
N LEU A 40 -6.18 13.50 5.52
CA LEU A 40 -6.60 14.28 4.36
C LEU A 40 -7.31 15.57 4.75
N LYS A 41 -8.22 15.52 5.73
CA LYS A 41 -8.99 16.69 6.18
C LYS A 41 -8.18 17.70 6.99
N ASN A 42 -7.27 17.22 7.84
CA ASN A 42 -6.61 18.08 8.83
C ASN A 42 -5.14 18.39 8.46
N TRP A 43 -4.45 17.46 7.84
CA TRP A 43 -3.04 17.52 7.44
C TRP A 43 -2.80 16.92 6.06
N PRO A 44 -3.38 17.48 4.98
CA PRO A 44 -3.31 16.91 3.64
C PRO A 44 -1.89 16.72 3.10
N MET A 45 -0.93 17.55 3.53
CA MET A 45 0.47 17.38 3.12
C MET A 45 1.14 16.19 3.81
N LEU A 46 0.70 15.81 5.02
CA LEU A 46 1.18 14.59 5.68
C LEU A 46 0.58 13.34 5.03
N GLU A 47 -0.69 13.39 4.63
CA GLU A 47 -1.31 12.32 3.82
C GLU A 47 -0.54 12.12 2.51
N LEU A 48 -0.22 13.21 1.81
CA LEU A 48 0.55 13.12 0.58
C LEU A 48 1.97 12.57 0.80
N SER A 49 2.63 12.91 1.91
CA SER A 49 3.93 12.32 2.28
C SER A 49 3.83 10.79 2.42
N LEU A 50 2.78 10.32 3.10
CA LEU A 50 2.48 8.90 3.29
C LEU A 50 2.27 8.21 1.94
N GLN A 51 1.38 8.74 1.11
CA GLN A 51 1.02 8.12 -0.17
C GLN A 51 2.21 8.04 -1.14
N LEU A 52 3.03 9.10 -1.23
CA LEU A 52 4.25 9.10 -2.05
C LEU A 52 5.31 8.11 -1.53
N ASP A 53 5.45 7.93 -0.21
CA ASP A 53 6.35 6.91 0.34
C ASP A 53 5.87 5.50 -0.04
N PHE A 54 4.56 5.24 -0.02
CA PHE A 54 3.98 3.98 -0.52
C PHE A 54 4.19 3.77 -2.03
N CYS A 55 4.12 4.81 -2.85
CA CYS A 55 4.51 4.72 -4.27
C CYS A 55 5.96 4.24 -4.42
N ASP A 56 6.88 4.76 -3.59
CA ASP A 56 8.27 4.31 -3.58
C ASP A 56 8.43 2.86 -3.12
N GLN A 57 7.59 2.40 -2.20
CA GLN A 57 7.59 1.01 -1.74
C GLN A 57 7.13 0.01 -2.79
N LEU A 58 6.33 0.41 -3.79
CA LEU A 58 5.82 -0.50 -4.80
C LEU A 58 6.96 -1.19 -5.58
N ASN A 59 8.01 -0.44 -5.90
CA ASN A 59 9.18 -0.95 -6.64
C ASN A 59 10.25 -1.62 -5.76
N ARG A 60 10.11 -1.56 -4.43
CA ARG A 60 11.06 -2.18 -3.51
C ARG A 60 10.83 -3.68 -3.41
N LYS A 61 11.94 -4.40 -3.22
CA LYS A 61 12.00 -5.84 -3.00
C LYS A 61 12.83 -6.14 -1.77
N ASP A 62 12.38 -7.10 -0.97
CA ASP A 62 13.15 -7.71 0.11
C ASP A 62 13.07 -9.23 -0.02
N THR A 63 14.19 -9.85 -0.37
CA THR A 63 14.31 -11.29 -0.62
C THR A 63 14.51 -12.12 0.64
N ARG A 64 14.64 -11.49 1.82
CA ARG A 64 14.60 -12.21 3.09
C ARG A 64 13.31 -13.03 3.15
N LYS A 65 13.38 -14.18 3.79
CA LYS A 65 12.25 -15.10 3.89
C LYS A 65 11.71 -15.11 5.32
N ALA A 66 10.38 -15.11 5.45
CA ALA A 66 9.66 -15.44 6.67
C ALA A 66 8.82 -16.69 6.45
N THR A 67 8.34 -17.27 7.55
CA THR A 67 7.31 -18.32 7.50
C THR A 67 6.01 -17.68 7.95
N SER A 68 4.95 -17.76 7.15
CA SER A 68 3.64 -17.25 7.56
C SER A 68 3.14 -18.03 8.78
N LEU A 69 2.55 -17.33 9.74
CA LEU A 69 2.09 -17.97 10.98
C LEU A 69 0.84 -18.81 10.76
N CYS A 70 -0.03 -18.42 9.82
CA CYS A 70 -1.27 -19.14 9.55
C CYS A 70 -1.07 -20.34 8.61
N GLU A 71 -0.40 -20.18 7.46
CA GLU A 71 -0.22 -21.28 6.49
C GLU A 71 1.05 -22.11 6.74
N GLY A 72 2.03 -21.60 7.48
CA GLY A 72 3.32 -22.26 7.65
C GLY A 72 4.18 -22.30 6.38
N THR A 73 3.86 -21.45 5.39
CA THR A 73 4.56 -21.40 4.09
C THR A 73 5.68 -20.36 4.12
N LYS A 74 6.72 -20.58 3.30
CA LYS A 74 7.81 -19.60 3.18
C LYS A 74 7.41 -18.50 2.19
N MET A 75 7.50 -17.25 2.64
CA MET A 75 7.19 -16.05 1.86
C MET A 75 8.41 -15.12 1.76
N GLU A 76 8.47 -14.30 0.70
CA GLU A 76 9.38 -13.14 0.68
C GLU A 76 8.82 -12.06 1.59
N ILE A 77 9.67 -11.35 2.33
CA ILE A 77 9.21 -10.23 3.16
C ILE A 77 8.54 -9.17 2.29
N LYS A 78 9.08 -8.87 1.10
CA LYS A 78 8.50 -7.87 0.20
C LYS A 78 8.71 -8.23 -1.26
N THR A 79 7.63 -8.59 -1.93
CA THR A 79 7.60 -8.80 -3.38
C THR A 79 7.46 -7.46 -4.12
N LYS A 80 8.11 -7.34 -5.27
CA LYS A 80 7.98 -6.15 -6.14
C LYS A 80 6.54 -6.05 -6.64
N TYR A 81 6.05 -4.84 -6.90
CA TYR A 81 4.71 -4.55 -7.43
C TYR A 81 3.54 -4.90 -6.51
N HIS A 82 3.85 -5.18 -5.24
CA HIS A 82 2.87 -5.37 -4.18
C HIS A 82 3.11 -4.31 -3.12
N ILE A 83 2.09 -3.58 -2.73
CA ILE A 83 2.16 -2.60 -1.65
C ILE A 83 2.46 -3.34 -0.34
N PRO A 84 3.43 -2.87 0.47
CA PRO A 84 3.62 -3.48 1.77
C PRO A 84 2.37 -3.25 2.63
N HIS A 85 2.01 -4.26 3.41
CA HIS A 85 0.97 -4.18 4.42
C HIS A 85 1.26 -3.04 5.40
N ASP A 86 2.49 -2.93 5.88
CA ASP A 86 2.91 -1.90 6.83
C ASP A 86 4.33 -1.42 6.53
N LEU A 87 4.68 -0.24 7.05
CA LEU A 87 6.02 0.34 6.94
C LEU A 87 6.96 -0.11 8.06
N GLY A 88 6.70 -1.26 8.67
CA GLY A 88 7.53 -1.87 9.68
C GLY A 88 6.99 -1.70 11.10
N GLN A 89 7.84 -2.00 12.09
CA GLN A 89 7.50 -1.94 13.51
C GLN A 89 8.41 -0.96 14.27
N PRO A 90 7.94 -0.36 15.38
CA PRO A 90 8.68 0.68 16.11
C PRO A 90 9.99 0.18 16.75
N TYR A 91 10.17 -1.13 16.94
CA TYR A 91 11.38 -1.72 17.52
C TYR A 91 12.44 -2.14 16.48
N ALA A 92 12.17 -1.94 15.19
CA ALA A 92 13.08 -2.26 14.10
C ALA A 92 13.53 -0.97 13.39
N GLU A 93 13.66 -1.02 12.06
CA GLU A 93 13.96 0.13 11.20
C GLU A 93 12.74 0.42 10.30
N PRO A 94 11.76 1.22 10.76
CA PRO A 94 10.60 1.58 9.95
C PRO A 94 11.01 2.19 8.60
N TRP A 95 10.15 2.07 7.58
CA TRP A 95 10.37 2.44 6.17
C TRP A 95 11.47 1.66 5.43
N VAL A 96 12.41 1.05 6.15
CA VAL A 96 13.48 0.20 5.59
C VAL A 96 13.07 -1.27 5.64
N GLN A 97 12.63 -1.73 6.81
CA GLN A 97 12.17 -3.09 7.08
C GLN A 97 10.63 -3.11 7.15
N THR A 98 10.00 -3.04 5.97
CA THR A 98 8.55 -3.08 5.81
C THR A 98 7.98 -4.50 5.97
N ASN A 99 6.66 -4.64 6.01
CA ASN A 99 5.96 -5.91 6.23
C ASN A 99 6.40 -6.61 7.52
N SER A 100 6.18 -5.95 8.66
CA SER A 100 6.29 -6.59 9.97
C SER A 100 5.15 -7.56 10.25
N TYR A 101 4.01 -7.40 9.56
CA TYR A 101 2.97 -8.40 9.51
C TYR A 101 3.45 -9.72 8.90
N ILE A 102 3.30 -10.82 9.64
CA ILE A 102 3.71 -12.16 9.19
C ILE A 102 2.65 -13.23 9.39
N LEU A 103 1.40 -12.86 9.72
CA LEU A 103 0.33 -13.85 9.90
C LEU A 103 0.01 -14.54 8.58
N HIS A 104 -0.13 -13.75 7.51
CA HIS A 104 -0.33 -14.20 6.12
C HIS A 104 0.72 -13.57 5.20
N ASP A 105 0.92 -14.17 4.02
CA ASP A 105 1.66 -13.50 2.94
C ASP A 105 0.77 -12.42 2.32
N THR A 106 1.06 -11.15 2.62
CA THR A 106 0.24 -10.04 2.12
C THR A 106 0.50 -9.73 0.65
N ALA A 107 1.54 -10.32 0.03
CA ALA A 107 1.74 -10.18 -1.41
C ALA A 107 0.63 -10.88 -2.21
N VAL A 108 -0.12 -11.81 -1.61
CA VAL A 108 -1.28 -12.43 -2.26
C VAL A 108 -2.61 -11.78 -1.85
N TRP A 109 -2.60 -10.65 -1.15
CA TRP A 109 -3.86 -10.00 -0.78
C TRP A 109 -4.50 -9.23 -1.94
N ARG A 110 -5.83 -9.32 -2.05
CA ARG A 110 -6.64 -8.76 -3.14
C ARG A 110 -6.98 -7.30 -2.96
N ASP A 111 -6.89 -6.77 -1.74
CA ASP A 111 -7.38 -5.43 -1.40
C ASP A 111 -6.27 -4.37 -1.33
N LEU A 112 -5.09 -4.68 -0.77
CA LEU A 112 -3.99 -3.73 -0.54
C LEU A 112 -3.63 -2.92 -1.79
N ASN A 113 -3.38 -3.63 -2.88
CA ASN A 113 -3.01 -3.05 -4.17
C ASN A 113 -4.14 -2.18 -4.76
N LEU A 114 -5.40 -2.62 -4.68
CA LEU A 114 -6.53 -1.84 -5.19
C LEU A 114 -6.86 -0.63 -4.31
N LYS A 115 -6.73 -0.76 -2.98
CA LYS A 115 -6.82 0.35 -2.04
C LYS A 115 -5.77 1.43 -2.35
N PHE A 116 -4.58 1.03 -2.80
CA PHE A 116 -3.54 1.96 -3.23
C PHE A 116 -3.95 2.76 -4.46
N VAL A 117 -4.49 2.10 -5.50
CA VAL A 117 -4.98 2.78 -6.71
C VAL A 117 -6.05 3.81 -6.35
N LEU A 118 -7.01 3.43 -5.50
CA LEU A 118 -8.08 4.32 -5.05
C LEU A 118 -7.55 5.50 -4.22
N SER A 119 -6.56 5.26 -3.35
CA SER A 119 -5.95 6.30 -2.50
C SER A 119 -5.13 7.30 -3.34
N CYS A 120 -4.34 6.82 -4.30
CA CYS A 120 -3.65 7.66 -5.29
C CYS A 120 -4.61 8.62 -5.99
N TRP A 121 -5.73 8.10 -6.51
CA TRP A 121 -6.72 8.94 -7.19
C TRP A 121 -7.40 9.93 -6.26
N ARG A 122 -7.82 9.48 -5.07
CA ARG A 122 -8.43 10.32 -4.04
C ARG A 122 -7.51 11.49 -3.68
N ASP A 123 -6.25 11.21 -3.40
CA ASP A 123 -5.28 12.21 -2.96
C ASP A 123 -4.91 13.16 -4.10
N TYR A 124 -4.86 12.66 -5.33
CA TYR A 124 -4.72 13.55 -6.49
C TYR A 124 -5.86 14.57 -6.54
N LYS A 125 -7.12 14.12 -6.50
CA LYS A 125 -8.29 15.01 -6.63
C LYS A 125 -8.50 15.93 -5.44
N LEU A 126 -8.22 15.46 -4.23
CA LEU A 126 -8.54 16.21 -3.00
C LEU A 126 -7.36 17.02 -2.46
N ILE A 127 -6.13 16.64 -2.79
CA ILE A 127 -4.91 17.30 -2.32
C ILE A 127 -4.18 17.93 -3.51
N VAL A 128 -3.72 17.13 -4.45
CA VAL A 128 -2.76 17.57 -5.47
C VAL A 128 -3.38 18.66 -6.37
N GLU A 129 -4.54 18.38 -6.96
CA GLU A 129 -5.26 19.30 -7.86
C GLU A 129 -5.62 20.64 -7.18
N LYS A 130 -5.77 20.64 -5.85
CA LYS A 130 -6.16 21.81 -5.06
C LYS A 130 -4.98 22.66 -4.59
N TYR A 131 -3.87 22.02 -4.22
CA TYR A 131 -2.75 22.69 -3.53
C TYR A 131 -1.49 22.87 -4.38
N PHE A 132 -1.41 22.22 -5.55
CA PHE A 132 -0.23 22.27 -6.42
C PHE A 132 -0.52 23.06 -7.69
N LYS A 133 0.54 23.60 -8.30
CA LYS A 133 0.42 24.24 -9.62
C LYS A 133 0.17 23.17 -10.68
N PRO A 134 -0.47 23.50 -11.81
CA PRO A 134 -0.82 22.50 -12.84
C PRO A 134 0.34 21.62 -13.29
N LYS A 135 1.55 22.18 -13.44
CA LYS A 135 2.73 21.42 -13.83
C LYS A 135 3.15 20.39 -12.76
N ASP A 136 3.27 20.83 -11.51
CA ASP A 136 3.68 19.96 -10.40
C ASP A 136 2.61 18.89 -10.13
N ALA A 137 1.33 19.26 -10.29
CA ALA A 137 0.21 18.34 -10.18
C ALA A 137 0.24 17.25 -11.27
N GLU A 138 0.58 17.60 -12.51
CA GLU A 138 0.72 16.67 -13.62
C GLU A 138 1.86 15.66 -13.36
N GLU A 139 3.00 16.11 -12.82
CA GLU A 139 4.12 15.22 -12.49
C GLU A 139 3.73 14.18 -11.41
N ILE A 140 3.00 14.61 -10.37
CA ILE A 140 2.48 13.69 -9.34
C ILE A 140 1.42 12.75 -9.93
N LEU A 141 0.53 13.25 -10.79
CA LEU A 141 -0.47 12.40 -11.46
C LEU A 141 0.20 11.31 -12.30
N GLN A 142 1.23 11.66 -13.06
CA GLN A 142 1.96 10.70 -13.88
C GLN A 142 2.64 9.62 -13.03
N TYR A 143 3.18 10.02 -11.87
CA TYR A 143 3.75 9.05 -10.93
C TYR A 143 2.69 8.10 -10.38
N PHE A 144 1.58 8.64 -9.84
CA PHE A 144 0.46 7.84 -9.35
C PHE A 144 -0.14 6.93 -10.43
N TYR A 145 -0.32 7.44 -11.64
CA TYR A 145 -0.85 6.68 -12.77
C TYR A 145 0.06 5.52 -13.14
N LYS A 146 1.38 5.77 -13.28
CA LYS A 146 2.35 4.74 -13.65
C LYS A 146 2.38 3.59 -12.64
N GLU A 147 2.44 3.91 -11.35
CA GLU A 147 2.47 2.88 -10.30
C GLU A 147 1.11 2.14 -10.21
N SER A 148 -0.01 2.85 -10.39
CA SER A 148 -1.35 2.24 -10.38
C SER A 148 -1.61 1.34 -11.59
N GLU A 149 -1.13 1.71 -12.79
CA GLU A 149 -1.28 0.89 -14.00
C GLU A 149 -0.59 -0.45 -13.84
N ILE A 150 0.63 -0.47 -13.29
CA ILE A 150 1.36 -1.71 -13.01
C ILE A 150 0.56 -2.61 -12.08
N VAL A 151 -0.02 -2.04 -11.02
CA VAL A 151 -0.84 -2.77 -10.06
C VAL A 151 -2.07 -3.38 -10.71
N VAL A 152 -2.84 -2.59 -11.46
CA VAL A 152 -4.08 -3.08 -12.11
C VAL A 152 -3.77 -4.15 -13.15
N ARG A 153 -2.74 -3.93 -13.98
CA ARG A 153 -2.35 -4.91 -15.01
C ARG A 153 -1.90 -6.23 -14.39
N ASN A 154 -1.06 -6.20 -13.36
CA ASN A 154 -0.62 -7.41 -12.67
C ASN A 154 -1.77 -8.11 -11.95
N ALA A 155 -2.68 -7.38 -11.31
CA ALA A 155 -3.83 -7.97 -10.62
C ALA A 155 -4.74 -8.75 -11.58
N LEU A 156 -4.99 -8.23 -12.79
CA LEU A 156 -5.72 -8.94 -13.82
C LEU A 156 -4.94 -10.16 -14.33
N GLU A 157 -3.63 -10.03 -14.56
CA GLU A 157 -2.81 -11.16 -15.02
C GLU A 157 -2.70 -12.29 -13.98
N ASP A 158 -2.58 -11.93 -12.70
CA ASP A 158 -2.29 -12.86 -11.61
C ASP A 158 -3.58 -13.47 -11.01
N TRP A 159 -4.69 -12.72 -10.99
CA TRP A 159 -5.87 -13.07 -10.18
C TRP A 159 -7.22 -13.08 -10.92
N ASP A 160 -7.32 -12.60 -12.16
CA ASP A 160 -8.51 -12.81 -13.00
C ASP A 160 -8.40 -14.20 -13.65
N ALA A 161 -9.01 -15.21 -13.01
CA ALA A 161 -8.82 -16.60 -13.38
C ALA A 161 -9.76 -17.05 -14.53
N ASP A 162 -10.87 -16.35 -14.75
CA ASP A 162 -11.88 -16.72 -15.74
C ASP A 162 -12.07 -15.69 -16.87
N GLY A 163 -11.36 -14.56 -16.81
CA GLY A 163 -11.30 -13.53 -17.84
C GLY A 163 -12.52 -12.61 -17.86
N ASP A 164 -13.28 -12.53 -16.77
CA ASP A 164 -14.46 -11.67 -16.66
C ASP A 164 -14.12 -10.20 -16.34
N GLY A 165 -12.84 -9.91 -16.06
CA GLY A 165 -12.34 -8.58 -15.68
C GLY A 165 -12.38 -8.29 -14.18
N MET A 166 -12.71 -9.28 -13.36
CA MET A 166 -12.72 -9.23 -11.90
C MET A 166 -11.60 -10.11 -11.34
N ILE A 167 -11.15 -9.82 -10.12
CA ILE A 167 -10.12 -10.63 -9.45
C ILE A 167 -10.76 -11.62 -8.50
N GLU A 168 -10.25 -12.85 -8.48
CA GLU A 168 -10.78 -13.92 -7.65
C GLU A 168 -10.16 -13.95 -6.26
N ASN A 169 -10.98 -13.96 -5.20
CA ASN A 169 -10.51 -14.35 -3.87
C ASN A 169 -10.12 -15.83 -3.86
N SER A 170 -9.02 -16.14 -3.19
CA SER A 170 -8.31 -17.42 -3.30
C SER A 170 -8.83 -18.56 -2.41
N GLY A 171 -9.90 -18.35 -1.63
CA GLY A 171 -10.36 -19.35 -0.66
C GLY A 171 -9.53 -19.39 0.63
N ILE A 172 -8.70 -18.36 0.86
CA ILE A 172 -8.05 -18.06 2.14
C ILE A 172 -8.44 -16.64 2.58
N ALA A 173 -7.95 -16.20 3.73
CA ALA A 173 -8.10 -14.80 4.15
C ALA A 173 -7.03 -13.93 3.47
N ASP A 174 -7.37 -13.40 2.30
CA ASP A 174 -6.48 -12.63 1.42
C ASP A 174 -6.85 -11.15 1.33
N GLN A 175 -7.32 -10.58 2.43
CA GLN A 175 -7.72 -9.17 2.54
C GLN A 175 -7.79 -8.74 4.01
N THR A 176 -8.01 -7.46 4.28
CA THR A 176 -8.04 -6.82 5.63
C THR A 176 -8.80 -7.57 6.72
N TYR A 177 -9.88 -8.29 6.39
CA TYR A 177 -10.53 -9.24 7.29
C TYR A 177 -9.73 -10.54 7.30
N ASP A 178 -8.54 -10.48 7.91
CA ASP A 178 -7.46 -11.47 7.89
C ASP A 178 -7.79 -12.83 8.49
N VAL A 179 -8.95 -12.98 9.14
CA VAL A 179 -9.46 -14.26 9.64
C VAL A 179 -10.75 -14.70 8.95
N TRP A 180 -11.25 -13.93 7.99
CA TRP A 180 -12.48 -14.23 7.24
C TRP A 180 -12.17 -14.62 5.80
N THR A 181 -12.39 -15.88 5.48
CA THR A 181 -12.23 -16.43 4.13
C THR A 181 -13.24 -15.90 3.13
N MET A 182 -12.76 -15.47 1.97
CA MET A 182 -13.55 -15.13 0.78
C MET A 182 -13.16 -16.07 -0.38
N THR A 183 -14.06 -16.34 -1.32
CA THR A 183 -13.79 -17.26 -2.44
C THR A 183 -14.50 -16.83 -3.70
N GLY A 184 -13.70 -16.63 -4.75
CA GLY A 184 -14.13 -16.22 -6.07
C GLY A 184 -14.86 -14.88 -6.13
N THR A 185 -15.38 -14.58 -7.30
CA THR A 185 -16.34 -13.52 -7.61
C THR A 185 -17.47 -14.11 -8.48
N ARG A 186 -18.57 -13.38 -8.65
CA ARG A 186 -19.72 -13.80 -9.46
C ARG A 186 -20.33 -12.64 -10.22
#